data_AF-A0A1J3ECL2-F1
#
_entry.id   AF-A0A1J3ECL2-F1
#
_cell.length_a   1.000
_cell.length_b   1.000
_cell.length_c   1.000
_cell.angle_alpha   90.00
_cell.angle_beta   90.00
_cell.angle_gamma   90.00
#
_symmetry.space_group_name_H-M   'P 1'
#
loop_
_entity.id
_entity.type
_entity.pdbx_description
1 polymer ?
#
loop_
_entity_poly.entity_id
_entity_poly.type
_entity_poly.pdbx_seq_one_letter_code
_entity_poly.pdbx_strand_id
1 'polypeptide(L)'
;GALHLLYEEMEVLSPLVATREFCELRYCQQVEQGSWIVVNVSYDLPQSVSHSQSYRFPSGCLIQDMPNGYSKVTWVEHVETEEKEPVHDLYREMIHKGIAFGAERWVTTLQRMCERFASLLAPASSSRDLGGVVPSPEGK
;
A
#
# COMPACT_ATOMS: atom_id res chain seq x y z
N GLY A 1 13.89 -11.51 13.28
CA GLY A 1 12.93 -10.51 12.78
C GLY A 1 13.53 -9.13 12.90
N ALA A 2 12.84 -8.12 12.39
CA ALA A 2 13.20 -6.70 12.54
C ALA A 2 11.99 -5.92 13.05
N LEU A 3 12.19 -5.07 14.06
CA LEU A 3 11.17 -4.19 14.62
C LEU A 3 11.52 -2.75 14.26
N HIS A 4 10.56 -2.02 13.69
CA HIS A 4 10.72 -0.63 13.28
C HIS A 4 9.60 0.21 13.87
N LEU A 5 9.95 1.39 14.40
CA LEU A 5 8.99 2.45 14.68
C LEU A 5 8.82 3.29 13.41
N LEU A 6 7.58 3.51 13.00
CA LEU A 6 7.22 4.19 11.75
C LEU A 6 6.18 5.27 12.05
N TYR A 7 6.24 6.34 11.25
CA TYR A 7 5.14 7.28 11.10
C TYR A 7 4.57 7.10 9.70
N GLU A 8 3.26 6.90 9.60
CA GLU A 8 2.55 6.61 8.35
C GLU A 8 1.40 7.60 8.15
N GLU A 9 1.29 8.15 6.94
CA GLU A 9 0.19 9.00 6.51
C GLU A 9 -0.53 8.31 5.35
N MET A 10 -1.82 8.07 5.50
CA MET A 10 -2.67 7.43 4.50
C MET A 10 -3.63 8.46 3.89
N GLU A 11 -3.47 8.68 2.59
CA GLU A 11 -4.26 9.66 1.84
C GLU A 11 -5.14 8.99 0.79
N VAL A 12 -6.31 9.58 0.56
CA VAL A 12 -7.08 9.40 -0.68
C VAL A 12 -6.81 10.62 -1.54
N LEU A 13 -6.72 10.45 -2.87
CA LEU A 13 -6.44 11.54 -3.81
C LEU A 13 -7.66 12.46 -4.00
N SER A 14 -8.17 13.02 -2.91
CA SER A 14 -9.29 13.95 -2.86
C SER A 14 -9.22 14.81 -1.60
N PRO A 15 -9.38 16.14 -1.70
CA PRO A 15 -9.41 17.01 -0.53
C PRO A 15 -10.66 16.83 0.34
N LEU A 16 -11.65 16.05 -0.13
CA LEU A 16 -12.89 15.75 0.58
C LEU A 16 -12.76 14.57 1.55
N VAL A 17 -11.57 13.97 1.64
CA VAL A 17 -11.27 12.86 2.56
C VAL A 17 -10.07 13.26 3.40
N ALA A 18 -10.24 13.27 4.71
CA ALA A 18 -9.16 13.58 5.63
C ALA A 18 -8.05 12.51 5.58
N THR A 19 -6.80 12.96 5.69
CA THR A 19 -5.63 12.10 5.87
C THR A 19 -5.72 11.37 7.21
N ARG A 20 -5.34 10.09 7.21
CA ARG A 20 -5.21 9.29 8.44
C ARG A 20 -3.74 9.15 8.79
N GLU A 21 -3.39 9.52 10.00
CA GLU A 21 -2.01 9.48 10.51
C GLU A 21 -1.89 8.35 11.53
N PHE A 22 -0.74 7.67 11.55
CA PHE A 22 -0.44 6.61 12.49
C PHE A 22 1.01 6.69 12.95
N CYS A 23 1.24 6.46 14.25
CA CYS A 23 2.55 6.07 14.77
C CYS A 23 2.48 4.56 15.05
N GLU A 24 3.38 3.77 14.45
CA GLU A 24 3.25 2.31 14.43
C GLU A 24 4.55 1.58 14.71
N LEU A 25 4.43 0.41 15.35
CA LEU A 25 5.47 -0.61 15.36
C LEU A 25 5.20 -1.61 14.23
N ARG A 26 6.17 -1.75 13.31
CA ARG A 26 6.19 -2.78 12.27
C ARG A 26 7.19 -3.86 12.61
N TYR A 27 6.72 -5.10 12.72
CA TYR A 27 7.55 -6.28 12.92
C TYR A 27 7.54 -7.18 11.68
N CYS A 28 8.73 -7.47 11.15
CA CYS A 28 8.92 -8.35 10.00
C CYS A 28 9.66 -9.62 10.42
N GLN A 29 9.12 -10.79 10.10
CA GLN A 29 9.75 -12.07 10.42
C GLN A 29 9.43 -13.14 9.38
N GLN A 30 10.44 -13.92 9.01
CA GLN A 30 10.23 -15.21 8.37
C GLN A 30 9.73 -16.21 9.41
N VAL A 31 8.51 -16.71 9.26
CA VAL A 31 7.90 -17.68 10.17
C VAL A 31 8.26 -19.11 9.80
N GLU A 32 8.35 -19.37 8.50
CA GLU A 32 8.72 -20.66 7.92
C GLU A 32 9.52 -20.41 6.63
N GLN A 33 10.17 -21.46 6.10
CA GLN A 33 10.86 -21.35 4.82
C GLN A 33 9.88 -20.85 3.73
N GLY A 34 10.22 -19.73 3.07
CA GLY A 34 9.36 -19.10 2.07
C GLY A 34 8.08 -18.43 2.59
N SER A 35 7.89 -18.27 3.91
CA SER A 35 6.74 -17.56 4.49
C SER A 35 7.16 -16.44 5.42
N TRP A 36 6.71 -15.22 5.13
CA TRP A 36 7.02 -14.00 5.87
C TRP A 36 5.76 -13.33 6.40
N ILE A 37 5.83 -12.86 7.63
CA ILE A 37 4.81 -11.98 8.21
C ILE A 37 5.37 -10.57 8.35
N VAL A 38 4.52 -9.61 8.04
CA VAL A 38 4.69 -8.20 8.40
C VAL A 38 3.49 -7.83 9.24
N VAL A 39 3.74 -7.39 10.48
CA VAL A 39 2.69 -7.02 11.43
C VAL A 39 2.86 -5.57 11.84
N ASN A 40 1.78 -4.81 11.80
CA ASN A 40 1.68 -3.40 12.14
C ASN A 40 0.70 -3.21 13.29
N VAL A 41 1.09 -2.43 14.30
CA VAL A 41 0.23 -2.03 15.43
C VAL A 41 0.55 -0.61 15.83
N SER A 42 -0.47 0.17 16.19
CA SER A 42 -0.27 1.53 16.70
C SER A 42 0.56 1.54 17.98
N TYR A 43 1.37 2.57 18.12
CA TYR A 43 2.22 2.83 19.27
C TYR A 43 1.93 4.22 19.82
N ASP A 44 1.45 4.26 21.06
CA ASP A 44 1.14 5.52 21.74
C ASP A 44 2.44 6.14 22.28
N LEU A 45 2.92 7.19 21.61
CA LEU A 45 4.10 7.91 22.09
C LEU A 45 3.70 8.85 23.24
N PRO A 46 4.26 8.71 24.46
CA PRO A 46 3.83 9.47 25.64
C PRO A 46 3.99 10.99 25.52
N GLN A 47 4.79 11.48 24.56
CA GLN A 47 5.18 12.88 24.41
C GLN A 47 4.58 13.57 23.17
N SER A 48 3.97 12.83 22.24
CA SER A 48 3.26 13.43 21.12
C SER A 48 1.77 13.48 21.44
N VAL A 49 1.31 14.67 21.84
CA VAL A 49 -0.11 15.02 21.95
C VAL A 49 -0.78 15.14 20.56
N SER A 50 -0.22 14.50 19.54
CA SER A 50 -0.95 14.27 18.31
C SER A 50 -2.02 13.25 18.65
N HIS A 51 -3.23 13.74 18.85
CA HIS A 51 -4.45 12.94 18.81
C HIS A 51 -4.55 12.31 17.42
N SER A 52 -3.76 11.26 17.19
CA SER A 52 -3.93 10.34 16.09
C SER A 52 -5.35 9.83 16.24
N GLN A 53 -6.24 10.34 15.41
CA GLN A 53 -7.64 9.93 15.39
C GLN A 53 -7.77 8.50 14.88
N SER A 54 -6.69 7.94 14.35
CA SER A 54 -6.66 6.59 13.83
C SER A 54 -5.81 5.71 14.73
N TYR A 55 -6.34 4.54 15.05
CA TYR A 55 -5.66 3.53 15.82
C TYR A 55 -5.66 2.21 15.03
N ARG A 56 -4.49 1.63 14.85
CA ARG A 56 -4.29 0.37 14.16
C ARG A 56 -4.14 -0.75 15.18
N PHE A 57 -5.11 -1.66 15.18
CA PHE A 57 -4.99 -2.96 15.82
C PHE A 57 -4.08 -3.88 14.98
N PRO A 58 -3.65 -5.05 15.49
CA PRO A 58 -2.79 -5.96 14.74
C PRO A 58 -3.26 -6.18 13.29
N SER A 59 -2.49 -5.61 12.37
CA SER A 59 -2.74 -5.57 10.92
C SER A 59 -1.47 -5.97 10.18
N GLY A 60 -1.54 -6.10 8.86
CA GLY A 60 -0.38 -6.36 8.00
C GLY A 60 -0.61 -7.52 7.06
N CYS A 61 0.45 -8.23 6.67
CA CYS A 61 0.35 -9.25 5.64
C CYS A 61 1.20 -10.50 5.88
N LEU A 62 0.72 -11.60 5.32
CA LEU A 62 1.43 -12.86 5.15
C LEU A 62 1.82 -12.99 3.67
N ILE A 63 3.10 -13.19 3.41
CA ILE A 63 3.68 -13.37 2.08
C ILE A 63 4.23 -14.80 2.00
N GLN A 64 3.76 -15.57 1.04
CA GLN A 64 4.15 -16.97 0.87
C GLN A 64 4.65 -17.23 -0.55
N ASP A 65 5.82 -17.85 -0.65
CA ASP A 65 6.38 -18.27 -1.93
C ASP A 65 5.52 -19.36 -2.56
N MET A 66 5.33 -19.28 -3.88
CA MET A 66 4.58 -20.26 -4.65
C MET A 66 5.50 -20.93 -5.70
N PRO A 67 5.29 -22.22 -6.03
CA PRO A 67 6.14 -22.94 -6.98
C PRO A 67 6.19 -22.35 -8.40
N ASN A 68 5.23 -21.50 -8.77
CA ASN A 68 5.16 -20.85 -10.07
C ASN A 68 6.01 -19.57 -10.17
N GLY A 69 6.82 -19.26 -9.14
CA GLY A 69 7.66 -18.06 -9.10
C GLY A 69 6.94 -16.79 -8.68
N TYR A 70 5.67 -16.88 -8.27
CA TYR A 70 4.91 -15.78 -7.67
C TYR A 70 4.86 -15.92 -6.14
N SER A 71 4.27 -14.93 -5.48
CA SER A 71 3.93 -15.00 -4.05
C SER A 71 2.42 -14.91 -3.85
N LYS A 72 1.88 -15.69 -2.93
CA LYS A 72 0.54 -15.50 -2.39
C LYS A 72 0.62 -14.50 -1.24
N VAL A 73 -0.14 -13.41 -1.34
CA VAL A 73 -0.21 -12.38 -0.29
C VAL A 73 -1.60 -12.38 0.33
N THR A 74 -1.66 -12.48 1.65
CA THR A 74 -2.89 -12.32 2.44
C THR A 74 -2.74 -11.09 3.32
N TRP A 75 -3.67 -10.15 3.25
CA TRP A 75 -3.59 -8.88 3.96
C TRP A 75 -4.79 -8.72 4.91
N VAL A 76 -4.52 -8.27 6.13
CA VAL A 76 -5.53 -7.96 7.16
C VAL A 76 -5.35 -6.52 7.60
N GLU A 77 -6.41 -5.73 7.50
CA GLU A 77 -6.46 -4.37 8.04
C GLU A 77 -7.52 -4.29 9.13
N HIS A 78 -7.11 -3.85 10.32
CA HIS A 78 -8.00 -3.58 11.44
C HIS A 78 -7.64 -2.22 12.03
N VAL A 79 -8.43 -1.22 11.66
CA VAL A 79 -8.20 0.18 12.00
C VAL A 79 -9.49 0.77 12.57
N GLU A 80 -9.37 1.43 13.70
CA GLU A 80 -10.39 2.32 14.25
C GLU A 80 -10.02 3.76 13.89
N THR A 81 -11.02 4.58 13.57
CA THR A 81 -10.80 5.99 13.24
C THR A 81 -11.95 6.83 13.79
N GLU A 82 -11.63 7.89 14.52
CA GLU A 82 -12.58 8.92 14.94
C GLU A 82 -12.81 9.89 13.78
N GLU A 83 -14.03 9.88 13.22
CA GLU A 83 -14.43 10.87 12.21
C GLU A 83 -14.85 12.17 12.89
N LYS A 84 -13.97 13.18 12.90
CA LYS A 84 -14.29 14.51 13.47
C LYS A 84 -15.27 15.30 12.60
N GLU A 85 -15.15 15.17 11.29
CA GLU A 85 -16.00 15.83 10.31
C GLU A 85 -16.79 14.78 9.53
N PRO A 86 -18.05 15.07 9.16
CA PRO A 86 -18.84 14.15 8.37
C PRO A 86 -18.16 13.89 7.03
N VAL A 87 -17.93 12.61 6.72
CA VAL A 87 -17.41 12.20 5.41
C VAL A 87 -18.35 12.69 4.32
N HIS A 88 -17.78 13.38 3.32
CA HIS A 88 -18.53 13.86 2.17
C HIS A 88 -19.25 12.70 1.46
N ASP A 89 -20.53 12.89 1.10
CA ASP A 89 -21.41 11.82 0.60
C ASP A 89 -20.82 11.01 -0.57
N LEU A 90 -20.08 11.67 -1.46
CA LEU A 90 -19.35 11.04 -2.58
C LEU A 90 -18.39 9.91 -2.16
N TYR A 91 -17.77 10.01 -0.98
CA TYR A 91 -16.78 9.05 -0.48
C TYR A 91 -17.29 8.18 0.66
N ARG A 92 -18.45 8.51 1.22
CA ARG A 92 -19.02 7.85 2.39
C ARG A 92 -19.07 6.35 2.24
N GLU A 93 -19.65 5.84 1.15
CA GLU A 93 -19.76 4.41 0.89
C GLU A 93 -18.38 3.73 0.76
N MET A 94 -17.45 4.35 0.05
CA MET A 94 -16.09 3.84 -0.17
C MET A 94 -15.31 3.73 1.16
N ILE A 95 -15.45 4.71 2.04
CA ILE A 95 -14.79 4.72 3.35
C ILE A 95 -15.43 3.68 4.28
N HIS A 96 -16.77 3.65 4.38
CA HIS A 96 -17.49 2.72 5.26
C HIS A 96 -17.27 1.25 4.87
N LYS A 97 -17.12 0.96 3.57
CA LYS A 97 -16.78 -0.38 3.09
C LYS A 97 -15.29 -0.74 3.23
N GLY A 98 -14.45 0.20 3.69
CA GLY A 98 -13.01 0.00 3.80
C GLY A 98 -12.28 -0.04 2.45
N ILE A 99 -12.92 0.33 1.34
CA ILE A 99 -12.30 0.33 0.01
C ILE A 99 -11.18 1.38 -0.05
N ALA A 100 -11.38 2.54 0.59
CA ALA A 100 -10.42 3.63 0.57
C ALA A 100 -9.14 3.37 1.37
N PHE A 101 -9.21 2.59 2.45
CA PHE A 101 -8.10 2.47 3.42
C PHE A 101 -7.81 1.01 3.85
N GLY A 102 -8.50 0.04 3.27
CA GLY A 102 -8.45 -1.36 3.68
C GLY A 102 -7.58 -2.24 2.80
N ALA A 103 -7.58 -3.54 3.12
CA ALA A 103 -6.73 -4.55 2.54
C ALA A 103 -6.82 -4.64 1.00
N GLU A 104 -8.01 -4.46 0.43
CA GLU A 104 -8.22 -4.52 -1.03
C GLU A 104 -7.37 -3.49 -1.78
N ARG A 105 -7.33 -2.25 -1.27
CA ARG A 105 -6.51 -1.17 -1.84
C ARG A 105 -5.03 -1.51 -1.74
N TRP A 106 -4.59 -2.04 -0.60
CA TRP A 106 -3.19 -2.40 -0.38
C TRP A 106 -2.73 -3.52 -1.30
N VAL A 107 -3.50 -4.61 -1.40
CA VAL A 107 -3.19 -5.74 -2.28
C VAL A 107 -3.18 -5.28 -3.74
N THR A 108 -4.16 -4.49 -4.17
CA THR A 108 -4.21 -3.95 -5.54
C THR A 108 -3.01 -3.06 -5.86
N THR A 109 -2.61 -2.22 -4.91
CA THR A 109 -1.44 -1.33 -5.07
C THR A 109 -0.15 -2.14 -5.14
N LEU A 110 0.00 -3.13 -4.25
CA LEU A 110 1.15 -4.03 -4.24
C LEU A 110 1.28 -4.77 -5.57
N GLN A 111 0.19 -5.35 -6.07
CA GLN A 111 0.16 -6.05 -7.34
C GLN A 111 0.63 -5.15 -8.49
N ARG A 112 0.06 -3.94 -8.62
CA ARG A 112 0.44 -2.97 -9.67
C ARG A 112 1.92 -2.58 -9.58
N MET A 113 2.44 -2.41 -8.36
CA MET A 113 3.85 -2.11 -8.16
C MET A 113 4.74 -3.29 -8.56
N CYS A 114 4.38 -4.52 -8.20
CA CYS A 114 5.09 -5.72 -8.65
C CYS A 114 5.11 -5.86 -10.17
N GLU A 115 3.97 -5.67 -10.85
CA GLU A 115 3.87 -5.68 -12.32
C GLU A 115 4.74 -4.60 -12.96
N ARG A 116 4.74 -3.39 -12.38
CA ARG A 116 5.61 -2.29 -12.82
C ARG A 116 7.09 -2.64 -12.66
N PHE A 117 7.50 -3.17 -11.52
CA PHE A 117 8.88 -3.58 -11.30
C PHE A 117 9.31 -4.72 -12.22
N ALA A 118 8.45 -5.72 -12.44
CA ALA A 118 8.71 -6.80 -13.39
C ALA A 118 8.90 -6.27 -14.82
N SER A 119 8.09 -5.28 -15.23
CA SER A 119 8.20 -4.63 -16.54
C SER A 119 9.51 -3.84 -16.70
N LEU A 120 9.98 -3.19 -15.63
CA LEU A 120 11.25 -2.45 -15.64
C LEU A 120 12.49 -3.35 -15.61
N LEU A 121 12.39 -4.50 -14.97
CA LEU A 121 13.47 -5.49 -14.86
C LEU A 121 13.52 -6.43 -16.07
N ALA A 122 12.49 -6.43 -16.91
CA ALA A 122 12.53 -7.13 -18.18
C ALA A 122 13.72 -6.60 -18.99
N PRO A 123 14.66 -7.45 -19.42
CA PRO A 123 15.74 -7.01 -20.27
C PRO A 123 15.12 -6.33 -21.49
N ALA A 124 15.67 -5.17 -21.88
CA ALA A 124 15.33 -4.56 -23.15
C ALA A 124 15.67 -5.58 -24.24
N SER A 125 14.70 -6.40 -24.61
CA SER A 125 14.79 -7.30 -25.74
C SER A 125 14.85 -6.39 -26.96
N SER A 126 16.10 -6.12 -27.37
CA SER A 126 16.51 -5.51 -28.62
C SER A 126 15.46 -4.60 -29.28
N SER A 127 15.59 -3.30 -29.05
CA SER A 127 15.27 -2.31 -30.09
C SER A 127 16.24 -2.54 -31.27
N ARG A 128 16.01 -3.60 -32.03
CA ARG A 128 16.53 -3.77 -33.39
C ARG A 128 15.34 -4.23 -34.24
N ASP A 129 15.04 -3.41 -35.23
CA ASP A 129 14.03 -3.56 -36.28
C ASP A 129 12.57 -3.28 -35.91
N LEU A 130 12.29 -2.06 -35.44
CA LEU A 130 11.12 -1.35 -35.96
C LEU A 130 11.59 -0.51 -37.15
N GLY A 131 11.64 -1.16 -38.31
CA GLY A 131 11.70 -0.53 -39.63
C GLY A 131 10.43 0.29 -39.88
N GLY A 132 10.33 1.43 -39.21
CA GLY A 132 9.23 2.38 -39.31
C GLY A 132 9.77 3.79 -39.13
N VAL A 133 10.69 4.17 -40.02
CA VAL A 133 11.05 5.58 -40.23
C VAL A 133 9.76 6.28 -40.65
N VAL A 134 9.26 7.22 -39.85
CA VAL A 134 8.44 8.31 -40.40
C VAL A 134 9.41 9.44 -40.67
N PRO A 135 9.89 9.62 -41.92
CA PRO A 135 10.60 10.82 -42.26
C PRO A 135 9.53 11.90 -42.49
N SER A 136 9.60 12.96 -41.72
CA SER A 136 9.78 14.30 -42.28
C SER A 136 9.27 15.34 -41.29
N PRO A 137 10.02 16.43 -41.09
CA PRO A 137 9.56 17.62 -40.41
C PRO A 137 8.60 18.40 -41.33
N GLU A 138 7.65 19.10 -40.70
CA GLU A 138 7.00 20.37 -41.10
C GLU A 138 5.49 20.36 -40.85
N GLY A 139 4.99 21.39 -40.14
CA GLY A 139 3.56 21.65 -40.08
C GLY A 139 3.08 22.65 -39.02
N LYS A 140 3.62 23.88 -39.03
CA LYS A 140 3.16 25.14 -38.37
C LYS A 140 2.83 25.14 -36.87
#